data_AF-A0A5K1DM15-F1
#
_entry.id   AF-A0A5K1DM15-F1
#
_cell.length_a   1.000
_cell.length_b   1.000
_cell.length_c   1.000
_cell.angle_alpha   90.00
_cell.angle_beta   90.00
_cell.angle_gamma   90.00
#
_symmetry.space_group_name_H-M   'P 1'
#
loop_
_entity.id
_entity.type
_entity.pdbx_description
1 polymer ?
#
loop_
_entity_poly.entity_id
_entity_poly.type
_entity_poly.pdbx_seq_one_letter_code
_entity_poly.pdbx_strand_id
1 'polypeptide(L)' 'RELLEPAIQGTLNVLKAAKASGVKRVVVTSSISAIVPSPGWPADVVKGEDCWTDVEYCKQNG' A
#
# COMPACT_ATOMS: atom_id res chain seq x y z
N ARG A 1 14.56 4.96 -0.73
CA ARG A 1 14.56 4.58 0.71
C ARG A 1 14.02 5.68 1.60
N GLU A 2 14.41 6.94 1.38
CA GLU A 2 13.96 8.08 2.19
C GLU A 2 12.43 8.28 2.25
N LEU A 3 11.67 7.79 1.26
CA LEU A 3 10.21 7.86 1.28
C LEU A 3 9.52 6.59 1.81
N LEU A 4 10.10 5.41 1.53
CA LEU A 4 9.49 4.12 1.89
C LEU A 4 9.56 3.86 3.39
N GLU A 5 10.73 4.05 3.99
CA GLU A 5 10.91 3.76 5.42
C GLU A 5 9.99 4.62 6.30
N PRO A 6 9.88 5.95 6.10
CA PRO A 6 8.94 6.76 6.87
C PRO A 6 7.47 6.41 6.63
N ALA A 7 7.09 6.05 5.40
CA ALA A 7 5.71 5.66 5.10
C ALA A 7 5.31 4.36 5.82
N ILE A 8 6.20 3.36 5.81
CA ILE A 8 6.00 2.07 6.48
C ILE A 8 5.98 2.29 8.00
N GLN A 9 7.04 2.89 8.54
CA GLN A 9 7.19 3.02 9.98
C GLN A 9 6.16 4.00 10.58
N GLY A 10 5.85 5.08 9.87
CA GLY A 10 4.81 6.04 10.26
C GLY A 10 3.44 5.38 10.37
N THR A 11 3.03 4.61 9.36
CA THR A 11 1.77 3.86 9.37
C THR A 11 1.73 2.86 10.53
N LEU A 12 2.80 2.07 10.71
CA LEU A 12 2.89 1.09 11.80
C LEU A 12 2.82 1.74 13.19
N ASN A 13 3.46 2.90 13.37
CA ASN A 13 3.44 3.64 14.63
C ASN A 13 2.02 4.09 14.99
N VAL A 14 1.29 4.66 14.02
CA VAL A 14 -0.10 5.10 14.24
C VAL A 14 -1.01 3.91 14.54
N LEU A 15 -0.88 2.80 13.81
CA LEU A 15 -1.69 1.59 14.07
C LEU A 15 -1.43 1.01 15.47
N LYS A 16 -0.16 0.97 15.90
CA LYS A 16 0.23 0.53 17.25
C LYS A 16 -0.35 1.46 18.32
N ALA A 17 -0.24 2.78 18.15
CA ALA A 17 -0.78 3.77 19.08
C ALA A 17 -2.30 3.71 19.18
N ALA A 18 -3.00 3.58 18.04
CA ALA A 18 -4.45 3.43 17.97
C ALA A 18 -4.91 2.18 18.72
N LYS A 19 -4.24 1.04 18.50
CA LYS A 19 -4.50 -0.21 19.23
C LYS A 19 -4.31 -0.05 20.74
N ALA A 20 -3.19 0.55 21.16
CA ALA A 20 -2.88 0.78 22.58
C ALA A 20 -3.90 1.72 23.25
N SER A 21 -4.48 2.65 22.49
CA SER A 21 -5.48 3.61 22.97
C SER A 21 -6.92 3.10 22.92
N GLY A 22 -7.15 1.84 22.50
CA GLY A 22 -8.49 1.26 22.40
C GLY A 22 -9.36 1.87 21.28
N VAL A 23 -8.73 2.41 20.23
CA VAL A 23 -9.45 2.96 19.06
C VAL A 23 -10.24 1.85 18.36
N LYS A 24 -11.53 2.08 18.15
CA LYS A 24 -12.45 1.08 17.58
C LYS A 24 -12.25 0.82 16.08
N ARG A 25 -11.80 1.84 15.32
CA ARG A 25 -11.62 1.75 13.87
C ARG A 25 -10.58 2.76 13.40
N VAL A 26 -9.72 2.34 12.48
CA VAL A 26 -8.77 3.20 11.75
C VAL A 26 -9.06 3.07 10.26
N VAL A 27 -9.01 4.19 9.54
CA VAL A 27 -9.07 4.22 8.07
C VAL A 27 -7.72 4.72 7.58
N VAL A 28 -7.05 3.93 6.73
CA VAL A 28 -5.77 4.31 6.13
C VAL A 28 -6.04 4.83 4.73
N THR A 29 -5.67 6.08 4.46
CA THR A 29 -5.70 6.64 3.11
C THR A 29 -4.53 6.07 2.31
N SER A 30 -4.79 5.04 1.52
CA SER A 30 -3.83 4.49 0.55
C SER A 30 -3.91 5.25 -0.78
N SER A 31 -3.35 4.70 -1.85
CA SER A 31 -3.39 5.24 -3.21
C SER A 31 -3.62 4.11 -4.21
N ILE A 32 -4.12 4.46 -5.40
CA ILE A 32 -4.16 3.57 -6.56
C ILE A 32 -2.76 3.03 -6.93
N SER A 33 -1.70 3.76 -6.55
CA SER A 33 -0.31 3.32 -6.71
C SER A 33 0.04 2.03 -5.94
N ALA A 34 -0.80 1.58 -5.00
CA ALA A 34 -0.64 0.28 -4.36
C ALA A 34 -1.14 -0.89 -5.25
N ILE A 35 -1.88 -0.59 -6.33
CA ILE A 35 -2.49 -1.55 -7.27
C ILE A 35 -1.81 -1.49 -8.66
N VAL A 36 -1.35 -0.31 -9.07
CA VAL A 36 -0.66 -0.08 -10.35
C VAL A 36 0.66 0.66 -10.12
N PRO A 37 1.70 0.44 -10.94
CA PRO A 37 1.73 -0.33 -12.19
C PRO A 37 1.75 -1.86 -12.02
N SER A 38 1.03 -2.56 -12.91
CA SER A 38 1.01 -4.03 -13.02
C SER A 38 1.05 -4.42 -14.51
N PRO A 39 2.22 -4.33 -15.18
CA PRO A 39 2.34 -4.44 -16.63
C PRO A 39 1.93 -5.80 -17.20
N GLY A 40 2.00 -6.87 -16.41
CA GLY A 40 1.56 -8.22 -16.79
C GLY A 40 0.07 -8.51 -16.56
N TRP A 41 -0.74 -7.50 -16.21
CA TRP A 41 -2.14 -7.74 -15.89
C TRP A 41 -2.97 -8.04 -17.16
N PRO A 42 -3.84 -9.09 -17.16
CA PRO A 42 -4.68 -9.41 -18.30
C PRO A 42 -5.62 -8.25 -18.67
N ALA A 43 -5.75 -7.96 -19.97
CA ALA A 43 -6.53 -6.81 -20.44
C ALA A 43 -8.05 -6.98 -20.26
N ASP A 44 -8.53 -8.21 -20.16
CA ASP A 44 -9.92 -8.59 -19.99
C ASP A 44 -10.35 -8.79 -18.52
N VAL A 45 -9.41 -8.59 -17.57
CA VAL A 45 -9.67 -8.78 -16.13
C VAL A 45 -9.74 -7.42 -15.42
N VAL A 46 -10.92 -7.12 -14.86
CA VAL A 46 -11.13 -5.92 -14.03
C VAL A 46 -10.32 -6.06 -12.73
N LYS A 47 -9.63 -4.97 -12.33
CA LYS A 47 -8.93 -4.92 -11.04
C LYS A 47 -9.94 -4.73 -9.90
N GLY A 48 -9.90 -5.65 -8.92
CA GLY A 48 -10.62 -5.56 -7.66
C GLY A 48 -9.74 -5.12 -6.49
N GLU A 49 -10.30 -5.20 -5.29
CA GLU A 49 -9.65 -4.80 -4.03
C GLU A 49 -8.55 -5.78 -3.57
N ASP A 50 -8.45 -6.95 -4.19
CA ASP A 50 -7.42 -7.97 -3.95
C ASP A 50 -6.16 -7.80 -4.81
N CYS A 51 -6.17 -6.84 -5.75
CA CYS A 51 -5.10 -6.59 -6.68
C CYS A 51 -3.95 -5.79 -6.05
N TRP A 52 -2.72 -6.04 -6.51
CA TRP A 52 -1.51 -5.35 -6.04
C TRP A 52 -0.63 -4.90 -7.20
N THR A 53 0.14 -3.84 -6.96
CA THR A 53 1.18 -3.38 -7.86
C THR A 53 2.28 -4.43 -8.01
N ASP A 54 2.93 -4.46 -9.17
CA ASP A 54 4.13 -5.26 -9.38
C ASP A 54 5.31 -4.60 -8.67
N VAL A 55 5.74 -5.20 -7.55
CA VAL A 55 6.80 -4.67 -6.70
C VAL A 55 8.16 -4.71 -7.40
N GLU A 56 8.45 -5.74 -8.19
CA GLU A 56 9.73 -5.85 -8.90
C GLU A 56 9.81 -4.82 -10.01
N TYR A 57 8.71 -4.59 -10.73
CA TYR A 57 8.61 -3.48 -11.68
C TYR A 57 8.87 -2.14 -10.99
N CYS A 58 8.22 -1.87 -9.84
CA CYS A 58 8.41 -0.62 -9.11
C CYS A 58 9.85 -0.42 -8.61
N LYS A 59 10.54 -1.49 -8.19
CA LYS A 59 11.95 -1.41 -7.77
C LYS A 59 12.89 -1.11 -8.94
N GLN A 60 12.57 -1.60 -10.13
CA GLN A 60 13.41 -1.41 -11.33
C GLN A 60 13.19 -0.05 -12.00
N ASN A 61 12.02 0.57 -11.81
CA ASN A 61 11.58 1.77 -12.53
C ASN A 61 11.27 2.98 -11.61
N GLY A 62 11.68 2.93 -10.33
CA GLY A 62 11.41 3.95 -9.32
C GLY A 62 12.64 4.51 -8.62
#